data_AF-A0A2T0Y7T4-F1
#
_entry.id   AF-A0A2T0Y7T4-F1
#
_cell.length_a   1.000
_cell.length_b   1.000
_cell.length_c   1.000
_cell.angle_alpha   90.00
_cell.angle_beta   90.00
_cell.angle_gamma   90.00
#
_symmetry.space_group_name_H-M   'P 1'
#
loop_
_entity.id
_entity.type
_entity.pdbx_description
1 polymer ?
#
loop_
_entity_poly.entity_id
_entity_poly.type
_entity_poly.pdbx_seq_one_letter_code
_entity_poly.pdbx_strand_id
1 'polypeptide(L)'
;MHDMDLMRDGVRFGACEITAAADTTSIELWNVANGSGERWIETEIAGGWVLSLAPRCKVKKLKQRAPSLLYRLEADASDREAGALLQGLGVVDAHRSDTDFPGSIYLTIDRNHALTGGLTGETGDELVTWFNHWVRQPDLEHNLAKLAAVDRAERHLFVLMPGFTSAPFSVSDLLARAAAPLPDAAPDLPPELTHLWFMSTWNAGGIFHWSPTGWARFDKLV
;
A
#
# COMPACT_ATOMS: atom_id res chain seq x y z
N MET A 1 14.96 22.45 -2.21
CA MET A 1 14.77 22.24 -0.76
C MET A 1 14.41 20.78 -0.60
N HIS A 2 15.24 20.04 0.13
CA HIS A 2 14.98 18.64 0.45
C HIS A 2 14.19 18.51 1.77
N ASP A 3 13.68 17.33 2.07
CA ASP A 3 12.79 17.12 3.21
C ASP A 3 13.51 17.19 4.56
N MET A 4 14.69 16.55 4.70
CA MET A 4 15.42 16.50 5.97
C MET A 4 16.96 16.51 5.83
N ASP A 5 17.64 17.26 6.70
CA ASP A 5 19.09 17.10 6.90
C ASP A 5 19.36 15.91 7.85
N LEU A 6 20.34 15.08 7.50
CA LEU A 6 20.80 14.00 8.37
C LEU A 6 21.96 14.46 9.25
N MET A 7 21.83 14.17 10.54
CA MET A 7 22.74 14.63 11.59
C MET A 7 23.46 13.45 12.23
N ARG A 8 24.77 13.59 12.46
CA ARG A 8 25.57 12.68 13.27
C ARG A 8 26.46 13.52 14.18
N ASP A 9 26.36 13.32 15.49
CA ASP A 9 27.13 14.08 16.50
C ASP A 9 27.04 15.61 16.33
N GLY A 10 25.85 16.11 15.95
CA GLY A 10 25.61 17.53 15.72
C GLY A 10 26.12 18.08 14.38
N VAL A 11 26.72 17.23 13.54
CA VAL A 11 27.21 17.60 12.21
C VAL A 11 26.24 17.10 11.12
N ARG A 12 25.90 17.98 10.17
CA ARG A 12 25.16 17.60 8.96
C ARG A 12 26.07 16.78 8.07
N PHE A 13 25.71 15.52 7.80
CA PHE A 13 26.50 14.64 6.93
C PHE A 13 25.78 14.28 5.63
N GLY A 14 24.44 14.36 5.60
CA GLY A 14 23.66 14.00 4.43
C GLY A 14 22.37 14.79 4.26
N ALA A 15 21.74 14.61 3.10
CA ALA A 15 20.40 15.09 2.78
C ALA A 15 19.47 13.91 2.52
N CYS A 16 18.20 14.06 2.85
CA CYS A 16 17.19 13.02 2.76
C CYS A 16 15.92 13.54 2.08
N GLU A 17 15.41 12.73 1.16
CA GLU A 17 14.04 12.81 0.64
C GLU A 17 13.22 11.63 1.13
N ILE A 18 11.95 11.88 1.43
CA ILE A 18 11.00 10.86 1.81
C ILE A 18 9.89 10.84 0.77
N THR A 19 9.61 9.65 0.25
CA THR A 19 8.54 9.44 -0.71
C THR A 19 7.82 8.14 -0.38
N ALA A 20 6.63 7.95 -0.97
CA ALA A 20 5.87 6.74 -0.80
C ALA A 20 5.54 6.14 -2.17
N ALA A 21 5.74 4.84 -2.31
CA ALA A 21 5.19 4.06 -3.42
C ALA A 21 3.69 3.85 -3.21
N ALA A 22 2.92 4.94 -3.13
CA ALA A 22 1.51 4.91 -2.76
C ALA A 22 0.59 4.73 -3.97
N ASP A 23 -0.46 3.94 -3.80
CA ASP A 23 -1.65 3.97 -4.66
C ASP A 23 -2.64 4.99 -4.11
N THR A 24 -2.43 6.26 -4.49
CA THR A 24 -3.21 7.40 -3.97
C THR A 24 -4.71 7.24 -4.21
N THR A 25 -5.11 6.65 -5.35
CA THR A 25 -6.53 6.43 -5.66
C THR A 25 -7.17 5.45 -4.67
N SER A 26 -6.48 4.34 -4.37
CA SER A 26 -6.95 3.39 -3.36
C SER A 26 -6.97 4.01 -1.96
N ILE A 27 -5.96 4.80 -1.59
CA ILE A 27 -5.92 5.47 -0.27
C ILE A 27 -7.09 6.45 -0.11
N GLU A 28 -7.37 7.26 -1.13
CA GLU A 28 -8.49 8.20 -1.11
C GLU A 28 -9.84 7.48 -1.00
N LEU A 29 -10.04 6.43 -1.80
CA LEU A 29 -11.25 5.62 -1.73
C LEU A 29 -11.41 4.97 -0.36
N TRP A 30 -10.33 4.44 0.22
CA TRP A 30 -10.34 3.83 1.54
C TRP A 30 -10.75 4.83 2.61
N ASN A 31 -10.19 6.04 2.58
CA ASN A 31 -10.52 7.10 3.53
C ASN A 31 -11.99 7.51 3.43
N VAL A 32 -12.56 7.58 2.23
CA VAL A 32 -13.98 7.88 2.05
C VAL A 32 -14.88 6.71 2.52
N ALA A 33 -14.45 5.48 2.27
CA ALA A 33 -15.18 4.27 2.65
C ALA A 33 -15.18 4.02 4.17
N ASN A 34 -14.00 4.09 4.80
CA ASN A 34 -13.72 3.60 6.15
C ASN A 34 -13.19 4.68 7.12
N GLY A 35 -12.97 5.93 6.68
CA GLY A 35 -12.30 6.96 7.49
C GLY A 35 -13.06 7.50 8.69
N SER A 36 -14.34 7.12 8.88
CA SER A 36 -15.11 7.52 10.08
C SER A 36 -14.68 6.82 11.35
N GLY A 37 -13.91 5.71 11.27
CA GLY A 37 -13.53 4.89 12.42
C GLY A 37 -14.69 4.08 13.03
N GLU A 38 -15.94 4.46 12.75
CA GLU A 38 -17.14 3.72 13.10
C GLU A 38 -17.32 2.50 12.19
N ARG A 39 -17.63 1.35 12.81
CA ARG A 39 -18.00 0.14 12.08
C ARG A 39 -19.35 0.35 11.42
N TRP A 40 -19.45 0.02 10.13
CA TRP A 40 -20.72 0.02 9.43
C TRP A 40 -21.53 -1.22 9.83
N ILE A 41 -22.57 -1.02 10.64
CA ILE A 41 -23.47 -2.09 11.12
C ILE A 41 -24.90 -1.72 10.73
N GLU A 42 -25.61 -2.68 10.12
CA GLU A 42 -27.00 -2.56 9.73
C GLU A 42 -27.83 -3.61 10.43
N THR A 43 -28.82 -3.20 11.23
CA THR A 43 -29.59 -4.09 12.11
C THR A 43 -30.52 -5.05 11.37
N GLU A 44 -30.86 -4.75 10.12
CA GLU A 44 -31.74 -5.58 9.29
C GLU A 44 -30.98 -6.71 8.59
N ILE A 45 -29.65 -6.72 8.65
CA ILE A 45 -28.78 -7.73 8.04
C ILE A 45 -28.33 -8.69 9.14
N ALA A 46 -28.46 -10.00 8.91
CA ALA A 46 -28.11 -11.02 9.88
C ALA A 46 -26.62 -11.40 9.84
N GLY A 47 -26.03 -11.48 8.65
CA GLY A 47 -24.65 -11.91 8.44
C GLY A 47 -23.62 -10.77 8.46
N GLY A 48 -22.34 -11.17 8.40
CA GLY A 48 -21.23 -10.27 8.11
C GLY A 48 -20.97 -10.25 6.62
N TRP A 49 -21.00 -9.08 6.00
CA TRP A 49 -20.75 -8.92 4.57
C TRP A 49 -19.38 -8.29 4.32
N VAL A 50 -18.66 -8.83 3.35
CA VAL A 50 -17.45 -8.21 2.82
C VAL A 50 -17.73 -7.79 1.38
N LEU A 51 -17.55 -6.50 1.09
CA LEU A 51 -17.70 -5.94 -0.24
C LEU A 51 -16.36 -5.46 -0.77
N SER A 52 -15.96 -5.96 -1.94
CA SER A 52 -14.79 -5.50 -2.68
C SER A 52 -15.20 -4.41 -3.66
N LEU A 53 -14.58 -3.24 -3.56
CA LEU A 53 -14.97 -2.04 -4.31
C LEU A 53 -14.02 -1.77 -5.47
N ALA A 54 -14.58 -1.54 -6.66
CA ALA A 54 -13.80 -1.00 -7.77
C ALA A 54 -13.28 0.42 -7.43
N PRO A 55 -12.12 0.85 -7.98
CA PRO A 55 -11.54 2.18 -7.70
C PRO A 55 -12.47 3.38 -7.96
N ARG A 56 -13.49 3.21 -8.80
CA ARG A 56 -14.47 4.26 -9.16
C ARG A 56 -15.81 4.12 -8.42
N CYS A 57 -15.87 3.32 -7.36
CA CYS A 57 -17.08 3.11 -6.58
C CYS A 57 -17.64 4.45 -6.04
N LYS A 58 -18.96 4.63 -6.16
CA LYS A 58 -19.65 5.81 -5.63
C LYS A 58 -20.05 5.55 -4.19
N VAL A 59 -19.09 5.63 -3.26
CA VAL A 59 -19.25 5.26 -1.84
C VAL A 59 -20.51 5.82 -1.19
N LYS A 60 -20.87 7.08 -1.44
CA LYS A 60 -22.10 7.67 -0.89
C LYS A 60 -23.36 6.92 -1.35
N LYS A 61 -23.45 6.59 -2.64
CA LYS A 61 -24.57 5.82 -3.19
C LYS A 61 -24.54 4.37 -2.72
N LEU A 62 -23.34 3.80 -2.56
CA LEU A 62 -23.15 2.48 -1.99
C LEU A 62 -23.73 2.43 -0.57
N LYS A 63 -23.29 3.33 0.31
CA LYS A 63 -23.78 3.41 1.70
C LYS A 63 -25.30 3.56 1.81
N GLN A 64 -25.91 4.27 0.88
CA GLN A 64 -27.37 4.45 0.84
C GLN A 64 -28.16 3.23 0.36
N ARG A 65 -27.56 2.37 -0.49
CA ARG A 65 -28.31 1.35 -1.24
C ARG A 65 -27.87 -0.08 -0.94
N ALA A 66 -26.62 -0.29 -0.56
CA ALA A 66 -26.11 -1.63 -0.26
C ALA A 66 -26.94 -2.34 0.82
N PRO A 67 -27.36 -1.70 1.93
CA PRO A 67 -28.04 -2.42 3.01
C PRO A 67 -29.28 -3.20 2.54
N SER A 68 -30.18 -2.55 1.78
CA SER A 68 -31.39 -3.20 1.27
C SER A 68 -31.12 -4.24 0.19
N LEU A 69 -30.03 -4.10 -0.58
CA LEU A 69 -29.62 -5.09 -1.56
C LEU A 69 -29.00 -6.33 -0.89
N LEU A 70 -28.21 -6.14 0.17
CA LEU A 70 -27.64 -7.23 0.96
C LEU A 70 -28.73 -8.00 1.72
N TYR A 71 -29.72 -7.30 2.29
CA TYR A 71 -30.89 -7.94 2.88
C TYR A 71 -31.62 -8.87 1.90
N ARG A 72 -31.82 -8.44 0.65
CA ARG A 72 -32.39 -9.29 -0.41
C ARG A 72 -31.54 -10.53 -0.68
N LEU A 73 -30.22 -10.37 -0.76
CA LEU A 73 -29.29 -11.48 -0.99
C LEU A 73 -29.20 -12.46 0.19
N GLU A 74 -29.50 -12.02 1.42
CA GLU A 74 -29.61 -12.93 2.57
C GLU A 74 -30.87 -13.80 2.50
N ALA A 75 -31.99 -13.22 2.04
CA ALA A 75 -33.24 -13.94 1.85
C ALA A 75 -33.17 -14.89 0.64
N ASP A 76 -32.50 -14.45 -0.43
CA ASP A 76 -32.29 -15.24 -1.64
C ASP A 76 -30.92 -14.94 -2.26
N ALA A 77 -29.96 -15.83 -2.00
CA ALA A 77 -28.60 -15.72 -2.56
C ALA A 77 -28.55 -15.78 -4.10
N SER A 78 -29.65 -16.19 -4.75
CA SER A 78 -29.78 -16.24 -6.21
C SER A 78 -30.44 -15.00 -6.83
N ASP A 79 -30.74 -13.96 -6.03
CA ASP A 79 -31.31 -12.69 -6.50
C ASP A 79 -30.31 -11.94 -7.41
N ARG A 80 -30.39 -12.26 -8.70
CA ARG A 80 -29.51 -11.68 -9.74
C ARG A 80 -29.72 -10.19 -9.91
N GLU A 81 -30.91 -9.67 -9.64
CA GLU A 81 -31.17 -8.22 -9.76
C GLU A 81 -30.44 -7.47 -8.64
N ALA A 82 -30.54 -7.95 -7.39
CA ALA A 82 -29.79 -7.36 -6.28
C ALA A 82 -28.28 -7.38 -6.55
N GLY A 83 -27.75 -8.51 -7.04
CA GLY A 83 -26.35 -8.64 -7.47
C GLY A 83 -25.95 -7.64 -8.56
N ALA A 84 -26.75 -7.51 -9.63
CA ALA A 84 -26.49 -6.56 -10.71
C ALA A 84 -26.56 -5.10 -10.23
N LEU A 85 -27.45 -4.79 -9.29
CA LEU A 85 -27.54 -3.45 -8.70
C LEU A 85 -26.33 -3.12 -7.84
N LEU A 86 -25.79 -4.07 -7.06
CA LEU A 86 -24.53 -3.89 -6.33
C LEU A 86 -23.36 -3.67 -7.29
N GLN A 87 -23.28 -4.43 -8.37
CA GLN A 87 -22.29 -4.20 -9.43
C GLN A 87 -22.39 -2.79 -10.03
N GLY A 88 -23.61 -2.32 -10.30
CA GLY A 88 -23.87 -0.95 -10.75
C GLY A 88 -23.45 0.15 -9.75
N LEU A 89 -23.27 -0.19 -8.47
CA LEU A 89 -22.73 0.70 -7.44
C LEU A 89 -21.20 0.66 -7.36
N GLY A 90 -20.55 -0.24 -8.11
CA GLY A 90 -19.10 -0.43 -8.14
C GLY A 90 -18.60 -1.51 -7.17
N VAL A 91 -19.47 -2.43 -6.74
CA VAL A 91 -19.05 -3.64 -6.00
C VAL A 91 -18.65 -4.71 -7.02
N VAL A 92 -17.43 -5.22 -6.95
CA VAL A 92 -16.95 -6.27 -7.85
C VAL A 92 -17.14 -7.67 -7.28
N ASP A 93 -17.08 -7.78 -5.96
CA ASP A 93 -17.32 -9.01 -5.21
C ASP A 93 -18.07 -8.68 -3.93
N ALA A 94 -19.02 -9.54 -3.58
CA ALA A 94 -19.80 -9.46 -2.36
C ALA A 94 -20.01 -10.88 -1.83
N HIS A 95 -19.54 -11.14 -0.62
CA HIS A 95 -19.77 -12.43 0.01
C HIS A 95 -20.14 -12.26 1.47
N ARG A 96 -20.95 -13.22 1.95
CA ARG A 96 -21.32 -13.36 3.35
C ARG A 96 -20.28 -14.24 4.03
N SER A 97 -19.84 -13.83 5.21
CA SER A 97 -18.92 -14.56 6.07
C SER A 97 -19.49 -14.68 7.47
N ASP A 98 -19.06 -15.72 8.20
CA ASP A 98 -19.34 -15.81 9.63
C ASP A 98 -18.65 -14.66 10.37
N THR A 99 -19.33 -14.08 11.34
CA THR A 99 -18.82 -12.91 12.07
C THR A 99 -19.36 -12.87 13.49
N ASP A 100 -18.54 -12.38 14.42
CA ASP A 100 -18.96 -12.03 15.79
C ASP A 100 -19.75 -10.71 15.84
N PHE A 101 -19.88 -10.02 14.70
CA PHE A 101 -20.57 -8.73 14.57
C PHE A 101 -21.70 -8.83 13.53
N PRO A 102 -22.86 -9.44 13.87
CA PRO A 102 -24.02 -9.51 12.98
C PRO A 102 -24.38 -8.15 12.37
N GLY A 103 -24.71 -8.14 11.08
CA GLY A 103 -25.05 -6.93 10.34
C GLY A 103 -23.86 -6.05 9.94
N SER A 104 -22.63 -6.47 10.25
CA SER A 104 -21.44 -5.73 9.83
C SER A 104 -21.23 -5.80 8.32
N ILE A 105 -20.87 -4.65 7.73
CA ILE A 105 -20.48 -4.52 6.32
C ILE A 105 -19.04 -4.01 6.27
N TYR A 106 -18.12 -4.91 5.91
CA TYR A 106 -16.70 -4.61 5.71
C TYR A 106 -16.46 -4.21 4.27
N LEU A 107 -15.75 -3.10 4.07
CA LEU A 107 -15.35 -2.63 2.76
C LEU A 107 -13.87 -2.89 2.54
N THR A 108 -13.55 -3.53 1.43
CA THR A 108 -12.19 -3.61 0.89
C THR A 108 -12.16 -2.99 -0.51
N ILE A 109 -10.96 -2.70 -1.01
CA ILE A 109 -10.76 -2.18 -2.36
C ILE A 109 -10.28 -3.34 -3.21
N ASP A 110 -10.96 -3.55 -4.34
CA ASP A 110 -10.49 -4.46 -5.35
C ASP A 110 -9.27 -3.86 -6.04
N ARG A 111 -8.20 -4.64 -6.05
CA ARG A 111 -6.91 -4.24 -6.59
C ARG A 111 -6.44 -5.31 -7.55
N ASN A 112 -5.61 -4.90 -8.50
CA ASN A 112 -4.95 -5.83 -9.40
C ASN A 112 -4.31 -6.97 -8.58
N HIS A 113 -4.62 -8.23 -8.91
CA HIS A 113 -4.10 -9.41 -8.22
C HIS A 113 -2.59 -9.38 -8.05
N ALA A 114 -1.84 -8.84 -9.01
CA ALA A 114 -0.39 -8.67 -8.93
C ALA A 114 0.09 -7.81 -7.74
N LEU A 115 -0.81 -7.04 -7.11
CA LEU A 115 -0.54 -6.18 -5.95
C LEU A 115 -0.98 -6.82 -4.63
N THR A 116 -1.85 -7.84 -4.65
CA THR A 116 -2.47 -8.41 -3.45
C THR A 116 -2.05 -9.84 -3.16
N GLY A 117 -1.45 -10.53 -4.13
CA GLY A 117 -0.91 -11.88 -3.94
C GLY A 117 -0.10 -12.34 -5.14
N GLY A 118 0.74 -13.35 -4.94
CA GLY A 118 1.55 -13.91 -6.01
C GLY A 118 2.69 -14.77 -5.48
N LEU A 119 3.41 -15.40 -6.40
CA LEU A 119 4.67 -16.07 -6.09
C LEU A 119 5.72 -15.01 -5.75
N THR A 120 6.52 -15.30 -4.73
CA THR A 120 7.68 -14.50 -4.35
C THR A 120 8.95 -15.26 -4.69
N GLY A 121 9.95 -14.58 -5.24
CA GLY A 121 11.27 -15.17 -5.47
C GLY A 121 11.98 -15.61 -4.17
N GLU A 122 13.05 -16.39 -4.35
CA GLU A 122 13.93 -16.84 -3.26
C GLU A 122 14.89 -15.75 -2.79
N THR A 123 15.14 -14.71 -3.62
CA THR A 123 16.00 -13.55 -3.31
C THR A 123 15.18 -12.27 -3.16
N GLY A 124 15.82 -11.19 -2.70
CA GLY A 124 15.20 -9.87 -2.64
C GLY A 124 15.27 -9.07 -3.95
N ASP A 125 15.77 -9.63 -5.06
CA ASP A 125 16.15 -8.86 -6.27
C ASP A 125 14.95 -8.26 -7.03
N GLU A 126 13.75 -8.74 -6.77
CA GLU A 126 12.52 -8.13 -7.29
C GLU A 126 12.35 -6.69 -6.79
N LEU A 127 12.77 -6.40 -5.54
CA LEU A 127 12.80 -5.04 -5.00
C LEU A 127 13.73 -4.14 -5.82
N VAL A 128 14.89 -4.66 -6.21
CA VAL A 128 15.89 -3.91 -6.99
C VAL A 128 15.38 -3.64 -8.40
N THR A 129 14.85 -4.67 -9.05
CA THR A 129 14.29 -4.58 -10.40
C THR A 129 13.15 -3.55 -10.45
N TRP A 130 12.22 -3.64 -9.50
CA TRP A 130 11.12 -2.70 -9.37
C TRP A 130 11.63 -1.29 -9.09
N PHE A 131 12.53 -1.11 -8.12
CA PHE A 131 13.04 0.21 -7.76
C PHE A 131 13.74 0.90 -8.92
N ASN A 132 14.61 0.18 -9.65
CA ASN A 132 15.33 0.73 -10.79
C ASN A 132 14.36 1.28 -11.85
N HIS A 133 13.22 0.62 -12.06
CA HIS A 133 12.19 1.13 -12.94
C HIS A 133 11.39 2.30 -12.32
N TRP A 134 10.99 2.16 -11.06
CA TRP A 134 10.10 3.08 -10.36
C TRP A 134 10.74 4.45 -10.11
N VAL A 135 12.01 4.50 -9.69
CA VAL A 135 12.71 5.75 -9.39
C VAL A 135 12.92 6.64 -10.61
N ARG A 136 12.84 6.06 -11.81
CA ARG A 136 12.98 6.75 -13.11
C ARG A 136 11.65 7.23 -13.69
N GLN A 137 10.55 7.06 -12.96
CA GLN A 137 9.26 7.57 -13.39
C GLN A 137 9.22 9.11 -13.27
N PRO A 138 8.50 9.81 -14.17
CA PRO A 138 8.42 11.27 -14.14
C PRO A 138 7.96 11.85 -12.79
N ASP A 139 7.09 11.14 -12.08
CA ASP A 139 6.55 11.55 -10.78
C ASP A 139 7.63 11.67 -9.68
N LEU A 140 8.79 11.02 -9.87
CA LEU A 140 9.91 10.98 -8.93
C LEU A 140 11.02 11.98 -9.28
N GLU A 141 10.98 12.60 -10.47
CA GLU A 141 12.00 13.55 -10.93
C GLU A 141 12.18 14.72 -9.96
N HIS A 142 11.09 15.20 -9.35
CA HIS A 142 11.14 16.28 -8.37
C HIS A 142 11.94 15.90 -7.12
N ASN A 143 11.78 14.70 -6.58
CA ASN A 143 12.55 14.23 -5.43
C ASN A 143 14.05 14.15 -5.76
N LEU A 144 14.39 13.60 -6.94
CA LEU A 144 15.78 13.52 -7.39
C LEU A 144 16.38 14.92 -7.60
N ALA A 145 15.64 15.83 -8.22
CA ALA A 145 16.09 17.21 -8.44
C ALA A 145 16.36 17.95 -7.12
N LYS A 146 15.54 17.72 -6.07
CA LYS A 146 15.80 18.29 -4.74
C LYS A 146 17.12 17.80 -4.17
N LEU A 147 17.44 16.52 -4.29
CA LEU A 147 18.71 15.95 -3.80
C LEU A 147 19.90 16.40 -4.64
N ALA A 148 19.74 16.50 -5.96
CA ALA A 148 20.76 17.01 -6.87
C ALA A 148 21.18 18.46 -6.53
N ALA A 149 20.22 19.26 -6.05
CA ALA A 149 20.45 20.67 -5.72
C ALA A 149 21.25 20.87 -4.42
N VAL A 150 21.56 19.81 -3.67
CA VAL A 150 22.30 19.90 -2.40
C VAL A 150 23.70 19.32 -2.55
N ASP A 151 24.70 20.13 -2.20
CA ASP A 151 26.08 19.68 -2.09
C ASP A 151 26.30 18.93 -0.75
N ARG A 152 25.98 17.64 -0.75
CA ARG A 152 26.21 16.70 0.36
C ARG A 152 26.89 15.44 -0.14
N ALA A 153 27.78 14.91 0.70
CA ALA A 153 28.46 13.64 0.45
C ALA A 153 27.48 12.46 0.40
N GLU A 154 26.48 12.48 1.28
CA GLU A 154 25.42 11.47 1.29
C GLU A 154 24.06 12.08 0.94
N ARG A 155 23.38 11.44 -0.01
CA ARG A 155 22.02 11.74 -0.46
C ARG A 155 21.20 10.46 -0.36
N HIS A 156 20.16 10.50 0.48
CA HIS A 156 19.35 9.35 0.85
C HIS A 156 17.94 9.51 0.29
N LEU A 157 17.39 8.42 -0.23
CA LEU A 157 15.97 8.32 -0.55
C LEU A 157 15.32 7.30 0.38
N PHE A 158 14.30 7.74 1.12
CA PHE A 158 13.44 6.86 1.90
C PHE A 158 12.15 6.59 1.13
N VAL A 159 11.89 5.33 0.87
CA VAL A 159 10.70 4.86 0.14
C VAL A 159 9.79 4.10 1.11
N LEU A 160 8.65 4.71 1.41
CA LEU A 160 7.61 4.12 2.23
C LEU A 160 6.66 3.27 1.37
N MET A 161 6.34 2.07 1.84
CA MET A 161 5.35 1.19 1.23
C MET A 161 4.10 1.11 2.13
N PRO A 162 3.08 1.93 1.85
CA PRO A 162 1.83 1.88 2.61
C PRO A 162 1.04 0.59 2.32
N GLY A 163 0.03 0.29 3.13
CA GLY A 163 -0.87 -0.86 2.90
C GLY A 163 -1.51 -0.86 1.50
N PHE A 164 -1.77 0.32 0.94
CA PHE A 164 -2.11 0.52 -0.47
C PHE A 164 -0.90 1.03 -1.24
N THR A 165 0.04 0.13 -1.53
CA THR A 165 1.27 0.43 -2.29
C THR A 165 1.09 0.19 -3.79
N SER A 166 1.72 1.00 -4.64
CA SER A 166 1.82 0.76 -6.08
C SER A 166 2.91 -0.26 -6.44
N ALA A 167 3.72 -0.69 -5.47
CA ALA A 167 4.69 -1.75 -5.66
C ALA A 167 3.99 -3.12 -5.86
N PRO A 168 4.53 -4.01 -6.72
CA PRO A 168 4.06 -5.39 -6.84
C PRO A 168 4.03 -6.14 -5.51
N PHE A 169 3.16 -7.14 -5.40
CA PHE A 169 3.01 -7.95 -4.20
C PHE A 169 4.37 -8.51 -3.73
N SER A 170 5.14 -9.08 -4.65
CA SER A 170 6.45 -9.66 -4.38
C SER A 170 7.48 -8.69 -3.79
N VAL A 171 7.33 -7.40 -4.07
CA VAL A 171 8.15 -6.34 -3.47
C VAL A 171 7.62 -5.97 -2.08
N SER A 172 6.30 -5.80 -1.96
CA SER A 172 5.68 -5.42 -0.69
C SER A 172 5.79 -6.50 0.39
N ASP A 173 5.72 -7.78 0.00
CA ASP A 173 5.89 -8.94 0.90
C ASP A 173 7.25 -8.93 1.57
N LEU A 174 8.33 -8.62 0.82
CA LEU A 174 9.69 -8.56 1.35
C LEU A 174 9.82 -7.63 2.56
N LEU A 175 9.06 -6.52 2.56
CA LEU A 175 9.09 -5.54 3.65
C LEU A 175 8.04 -5.79 4.73
N ALA A 176 7.07 -6.69 4.50
CA ALA A 176 6.05 -7.06 5.47
C ALA A 176 6.44 -8.33 6.27
N ARG A 177 7.28 -9.20 5.71
CA ARG A 177 7.67 -10.49 6.30
C ARG A 177 8.93 -10.37 7.17
N ALA A 178 8.86 -10.88 8.40
CA ALA A 178 9.90 -10.73 9.44
C ALA A 178 11.30 -11.30 9.08
N ALA A 179 11.37 -12.22 8.11
CA ALA A 179 12.62 -12.86 7.69
C ALA A 179 12.72 -12.99 6.15
N ALA A 180 12.24 -11.98 5.42
CA ALA A 180 12.46 -11.90 3.97
C ALA A 180 13.96 -11.97 3.63
N PRO A 181 14.38 -12.40 2.43
CA PRO A 181 15.76 -12.26 1.97
C PRO A 181 16.10 -10.78 1.71
N LEU A 182 17.35 -10.38 1.91
CA LEU A 182 17.86 -9.13 1.33
C LEU A 182 18.10 -9.37 -0.18
N PRO A 183 18.12 -8.30 -1.01
CA PRO A 183 18.57 -8.44 -2.39
C PRO A 183 20.05 -8.81 -2.45
N ASP A 184 20.43 -9.59 -3.45
CA ASP A 184 21.83 -9.92 -3.75
C ASP A 184 22.40 -8.88 -4.73
N ALA A 185 21.56 -8.39 -5.63
CA ALA A 185 21.93 -7.37 -6.62
C ALA A 185 22.06 -5.97 -5.98
N ALA A 186 23.04 -5.20 -6.43
CA ALA A 186 23.09 -3.77 -6.14
C ALA A 186 22.04 -3.02 -7.01
N PRO A 187 21.36 -1.99 -6.48
CA PRO A 187 20.49 -1.14 -7.27
C PRO A 187 21.30 -0.25 -8.22
N ASP A 188 20.72 0.03 -9.38
CA ASP A 188 21.26 0.97 -10.35
C ASP A 188 20.77 2.37 -9.97
N LEU A 189 21.45 2.99 -9.00
CA LEU A 189 21.06 4.28 -8.44
C LEU A 189 21.28 5.41 -9.45
N PRO A 190 20.30 6.32 -9.61
CA PRO A 190 20.55 7.63 -10.21
C PRO A 190 21.70 8.36 -9.49
N PRO A 191 22.50 9.18 -10.18
CA PRO A 191 23.67 9.86 -9.61
C PRO A 191 23.32 10.80 -8.43
N GLU A 192 22.07 11.22 -8.34
CA GLU A 192 21.52 12.01 -7.24
C GLU A 192 21.42 11.22 -5.94
N LEU A 193 21.50 9.89 -5.98
CA LEU A 193 21.37 9.02 -4.82
C LEU A 193 22.68 8.32 -4.47
N THR A 194 22.90 8.16 -3.18
CA THR A 194 24.03 7.38 -2.62
C THR A 194 23.55 6.27 -1.70
N HIS A 195 22.35 6.42 -1.15
CA HIS A 195 21.77 5.53 -0.16
C HIS A 195 20.27 5.41 -0.39
N LEU A 196 19.74 4.24 -0.07
CA LEU A 196 18.34 3.89 -0.31
C LEU A 196 17.78 3.16 0.89
N TRP A 197 16.61 3.58 1.32
CA TRP A 197 15.90 2.98 2.45
C TRP A 197 14.50 2.56 2.02
N PHE A 198 14.11 1.36 2.40
CA PHE A 198 12.76 0.84 2.19
C PHE A 198 12.16 0.42 3.51
N MET A 199 10.90 0.81 3.72
CA MET A 199 10.10 0.28 4.82
C MET A 199 8.64 0.17 4.43
N SER A 200 7.98 -0.88 4.90
CA SER A 200 6.52 -0.94 4.88
C SER A 200 5.92 -0.22 6.09
N THR A 201 4.70 0.29 5.96
CA THR A 201 3.96 0.87 7.10
C THR A 201 3.30 -0.18 7.99
N TRP A 202 3.43 -1.47 7.67
CA TRP A 202 2.99 -2.55 8.55
C TRP A 202 3.88 -2.62 9.80
N ASN A 203 3.32 -3.05 10.93
CA ASN A 203 4.11 -3.23 12.17
C ASN A 203 5.14 -4.36 12.04
N ALA A 204 4.89 -5.34 11.16
CA ALA A 204 5.77 -6.45 10.89
C ALA A 204 6.83 -6.12 9.81
N GLY A 205 7.83 -7.00 9.69
CA GLY A 205 8.91 -6.87 8.72
C GLY A 205 10.03 -5.93 9.17
N GLY A 206 11.00 -5.70 8.29
CA GLY A 206 12.19 -4.91 8.56
C GLY A 206 12.30 -3.64 7.72
N ILE A 207 13.36 -2.88 7.97
CA ILE A 207 13.81 -1.77 7.14
C ILE A 207 14.99 -2.27 6.33
N PHE A 208 14.94 -2.13 5.01
CA PHE A 208 16.05 -2.50 4.13
C PHE A 208 16.81 -1.25 3.76
N HIS A 209 18.12 -1.33 3.82
CA HIS A 209 19.02 -0.23 3.51
C HIS A 209 20.08 -0.68 2.53
N TRP A 210 20.26 0.09 1.47
CA TRP A 210 21.43 -0.04 0.60
C TRP A 210 22.34 1.16 0.74
N SER A 211 23.65 0.86 0.74
CA SER A 211 24.76 1.80 0.77
C SER A 211 25.87 1.31 -0.16
N PRO A 212 26.92 2.11 -0.41
CA PRO A 212 28.11 1.62 -1.11
C PRO A 212 28.79 0.40 -0.46
N THR A 213 28.51 0.12 0.82
CA THR A 213 28.99 -1.08 1.52
C THR A 213 28.08 -2.30 1.38
N GLY A 214 26.94 -2.17 0.68
CA GLY A 214 25.97 -3.24 0.43
C GLY A 214 24.67 -3.09 1.20
N TRP A 215 23.88 -4.17 1.17
CA TRP A 215 22.57 -4.27 1.82
C TRP A 215 22.69 -4.55 3.32
N ALA A 216 21.82 -3.91 4.10
CA ALA A 216 21.65 -4.15 5.52
C ALA A 216 20.15 -4.20 5.89
N ARG A 217 19.84 -4.90 6.98
CA ARG A 217 18.51 -4.90 7.61
C ARG A 217 18.56 -4.22 8.96
N PHE A 218 17.52 -3.46 9.27
CA PHE A 218 17.26 -2.93 10.59
C PHE A 218 15.86 -3.33 11.06
N ASP A 219 15.71 -3.45 12.37
CA ASP A 219 14.41 -3.67 12.99
C ASP A 219 13.62 -2.37 13.08
N LYS A 220 12.30 -2.48 13.00
CA LYS A 220 11.39 -1.37 13.30
C LYS A 220 11.29 -1.22 14.81
N LEU A 221 11.38 0.01 15.31
CA LEU A 221 11.03 0.32 16.69
C LEU A 221 9.50 0.37 16.76
N VAL A 222 8.92 -0.54 17.56
CA VAL A 222 7.47 -0.66 17.78
C VAL A 222 7.12 -0.14 19.16
#